data_AF-A0A1G7TJZ9-F1
#
_entry.id   AF-A0A1G7TJZ9-F1
#
_cell.length_a   1.000
_cell.length_b   1.000
_cell.length_c   1.000
_cell.angle_alpha   90.00
_cell.angle_beta   90.00
_cell.angle_gamma   90.00
#
_symmetry.space_group_name_H-M   'P 1'
#
loop_
_entity.id
_entity.type
_entity.pdbx_description
1 polymer ?
#
loop_
_entity_poly.entity_id
_entity_poly.type
_entity_poly.pdbx_seq_one_letter_code
_entity_poly.pdbx_strand_id
1 'polypeptide(L)' 'MMSEHPPLKEQAEAHLEQALSADDPDTKNFHIRSALQFEECIEAIEQDDHAHAD' A
#
# COMPACT_ATOMS: atom_id res chain seq x y z
N MET A 1 -6.27 0.92 20.79
CA MET A 1 -5.04 0.18 20.41
C MET A 1 -4.55 0.82 19.14
N MET A 2 -3.38 1.46 19.15
CA MET A 2 -2.77 1.89 17.90
C MET A 2 -2.39 0.63 17.14
N SER A 3 -2.94 0.45 15.96
CA SER A 3 -2.76 -0.73 15.11
C SER A 3 -1.26 -1.06 14.99
N GLU A 4 -0.88 -2.30 15.26
CA GLU A 4 0.51 -2.80 15.19
C GLU A 4 1.07 -2.83 13.75
N HIS A 5 0.32 -2.28 12.79
CA HIS A 5 0.68 -2.26 11.39
C HIS A 5 1.25 -0.88 11.03
N PRO A 6 2.37 -0.84 10.27
CA PRO A 6 2.92 0.41 9.80
C PRO A 6 1.90 1.16 8.91
N PRO A 7 2.02 2.49 8.77
CA PRO A 7 1.20 3.29 7.85
C PRO A 7 1.08 2.64 6.47
N LEU A 8 -0.08 2.79 5.82
CA LEU A 8 -0.33 2.17 4.50
C LEU A 8 0.74 2.55 3.46
N LYS A 9 1.24 3.79 3.53
CA LYS A 9 2.33 4.26 2.69
C LYS A 9 3.62 3.45 2.91
N GLU A 10 4.00 3.21 4.16
CA GLU A 10 5.17 2.39 4.49
C GLU A 10 5.00 0.94 4.04
N GLN A 11 3.77 0.41 4.09
CA GLN A 11 3.45 -0.92 3.54
C GLN A 11 3.60 -0.95 2.01
N ALA A 12 3.09 0.07 1.30
CA ALA A 12 3.24 0.18 -0.15
C ALA A 12 4.72 0.24 -0.56
N GLU A 13 5.51 1.08 0.10
CA GLU A 13 6.95 1.21 -0.13
C GLU A 13 7.69 -0.13 0.11
N ALA A 14 7.40 -0.81 1.22
CA ALA A 14 8.00 -2.11 1.52
C ALA A 14 7.69 -3.17 0.44
N HIS A 15 6.46 -3.21 -0.07
CA HIS A 15 6.11 -4.10 -1.17
C HIS A 15 6.87 -3.74 -2.46
N LEU A 16 7.05 -2.45 -2.78
CA LEU A 16 7.87 -2.04 -3.94
C LEU A 16 9.34 -2.47 -3.80
N GLU A 17 9.93 -2.33 -2.62
CA GLU A 17 11.30 -2.80 -2.35
C GLU A 17 11.44 -4.33 -2.53
N GLN A 18 10.46 -5.09 -2.04
CA GLN A 18 10.41 -6.54 -2.22
C GLN A 18 10.24 -6.92 -3.71
N ALA A 19 9.40 -6.19 -4.46
CA ALA A 19 9.22 -6.42 -5.90
C ALA A 19 10.53 -6.19 -6.69
N LEU A 20 11.29 -5.14 -6.34
CA LEU A 20 12.58 -4.85 -6.97
C LEU A 20 13.63 -5.93 -6.68
N SER A 21 13.56 -6.55 -5.49
CA SER A 21 14.49 -7.58 -5.04
C SER A 21 14.08 -9.00 -5.47
N ALA A 22 12.87 -9.18 -6.01
CA ALA A 22 12.35 -10.49 -6.39
C ALA A 22 12.88 -10.96 -7.75
N ASP A 23 13.50 -12.14 -7.76
CA ASP A 23 13.94 -12.84 -8.97
C ASP A 23 12.79 -13.60 -9.64
N ASP A 24 11.85 -14.10 -8.83
CA ASP A 24 10.67 -14.85 -9.29
C ASP A 24 9.58 -13.90 -9.83
N PRO A 25 9.10 -14.08 -11.07
CA PRO A 25 8.08 -13.22 -11.66
C PRO A 25 6.76 -13.21 -10.88
N ASP A 26 6.34 -14.32 -10.29
CA ASP A 26 5.08 -14.40 -9.55
C ASP A 26 5.17 -13.62 -8.25
N THR A 27 6.28 -13.76 -7.53
CA THR A 27 6.61 -13.00 -6.33
C THR A 27 6.67 -11.50 -6.63
N LYS A 28 7.35 -11.11 -7.71
CA LYS A 28 7.39 -9.71 -8.17
C LYS A 28 6.00 -9.15 -8.46
N ASN A 29 5.19 -9.91 -9.21
CA ASN A 29 3.83 -9.51 -9.55
C ASN A 29 2.92 -9.40 -8.33
N PHE A 30 3.06 -10.32 -7.36
CA PHE A 30 2.35 -10.25 -6.08
C PHE A 30 2.66 -8.92 -5.39
N HIS A 31 3.94 -8.60 -5.19
CA HIS A 31 4.33 -7.37 -4.50
C HIS A 31 3.90 -6.10 -5.24
N ILE A 32 3.97 -6.07 -6.58
CA ILE A 32 3.46 -4.94 -7.37
C ILE A 32 1.95 -4.74 -7.15
N ARG A 33 1.15 -5.81 -7.21
CA ARG A 33 -0.31 -5.72 -7.01
C ARG A 33 -0.64 -5.25 -5.59
N SER A 34 0.08 -5.76 -4.59
CA SER A 34 -0.10 -5.33 -3.20
C SER A 34 0.19 -3.84 -3.04
N ALA A 35 1.30 -3.33 -3.62
CA ALA A 35 1.63 -1.90 -3.54
C ALA A 35 0.54 -1.02 -4.16
N LEU A 36 -0.01 -1.41 -5.32
CA LEU A 36 -1.11 -0.69 -5.96
C LEU A 36 -2.38 -0.69 -5.11
N GLN A 37 -2.70 -1.82 -4.48
CA GLN A 37 -3.87 -1.90 -3.60
C GLN A 37 -3.75 -1.01 -2.36
N PHE A 38 -2.52 -0.83 -1.84
CA PHE A 38 -2.30 0.11 -0.74
C PHE A 38 -2.48 1.57 -1.19
N GLU A 39 -2.04 1.94 -2.38
CA GLU A 39 -2.28 3.29 -2.94
C GLU A 39 -3.79 3.57 -3.06
N GLU A 40 -4.56 2.63 -3.60
CA GLU A 40 -6.03 2.75 -3.69
C GLU A 40 -6.68 2.94 -2.31
N CYS A 41 -6.17 2.28 -1.27
CA CYS A 41 -6.65 2.46 0.10
C CYS A 41 -6.31 3.86 0.65
N ILE A 42 -5.14 4.39 0.34
CA ILE A 42 -4.72 5.74 0.76
C ILE A 42 -5.64 6.77 0.11
N GLU A 43 -5.83 6.69 -1.21
CA GLU A 43 -6.72 7.60 -1.94
C GLU A 43 -8.16 7.56 -1.40
N ALA A 44 -8.67 6.37 -1.06
CA ALA A 44 -10.00 6.22 -0.49
C ALA A 44 -10.13 6.88 0.88
N ILE A 45 -9.10 6.81 1.73
CA ILE A 45 -9.08 7.48 3.04
C ILE A 45 -9.04 9.01 2.85
N GLU A 46 -8.18 9.50 1.95
CA GLU A 46 -8.07 10.93 1.68
C GLU A 46 -9.38 11.51 1.13
N GLN A 47 -10.10 10.75 0.29
CA GLN A 47 -11.41 11.14 -0.22
C GLN A 47 -12.50 11.16 0.86
N ASP A 48 -12.50 10.21 1.78
CA ASP A 48 -13.45 10.16 2.90
C ASP A 48 -13.23 11.31 3.89
N ASP A 49 -11.97 11.60 4.22
CA ASP A 49 -11.58 12.73 5.06
C ASP A 49 -12.01 14.07 4.44
N HIS A 50 -11.87 14.21 3.11
CA HIS A 50 -12.33 15.40 2.39
C HIS A 50 -13.85 15.53 2.34
N ALA A 51 -14.60 14.42 2.28
CA ALA A 51 -16.07 14.44 2.26
C ALA A 51 -16.69 14.71 3.64
N HIS A 52 -15.99 14.41 4.73
CA HIS A 52 -16.43 14.68 6.11
C HIS A 52 -16.13 16.10 6.61
N ALA A 53 -15.34 16.87 5.85
CA ALA A 53 -14.92 18.23 6.20
C ALA A 53 -15.81 19.35 5.60
N ASP A 54 -16.80 19.00 4.78
CA ASP A 54 -17.83 19.89 4.19
C ASP A 54 -19.18 19.79 4.94
#